data_AF-A0ABD3KSF3-F1
#
_entry.id   AF-A0ABD3KSF3-F1
#
_cell.length_a   1.000
_cell.length_b   1.000
_cell.length_c   1.000
_cell.angle_alpha   90.00
_cell.angle_beta   90.00
_cell.angle_gamma   90.00
#
_symmetry.space_group_name_H-M   'P 1'
#
loop_
_entity.id
_entity.type
_entity.pdbx_description
1 polymer ?
#
loop_
_entity_poly.entity_id
_entity_poly.type
_entity_poly.pdbx_seq_one_letter_code
_entity_poly.pdbx_strand_id
1 'polypeptide(L)' 'MRPQILLLTVFLAVLPLLAIPAIGRGFPDGAREPIKDVQDVHVRRAAQLVVLEFNKKNDTYLIFEDVARGKIQYPDLNNV' A
#
# COMPACT_ATOMS: atom_id res chain seq x y z
N MET A 1 0.57 51.55 -21.75
CA MET A 1 0.94 50.13 -21.52
C MET A 1 0.00 49.25 -22.33
N ARG A 2 0.49 48.30 -23.13
CA ARG A 2 -0.37 47.49 -24.00
C ARG A 2 -1.19 46.52 -23.12
N PRO A 3 -2.52 46.48 -23.22
CA PRO A 3 -3.38 45.68 -22.35
C PRO A 3 -3.10 44.18 -22.44
N GLN A 4 -2.57 43.72 -23.58
CA GLN A 4 -2.15 42.33 -23.79
C GLN A 4 -1.02 41.89 -22.86
N ILE A 5 -0.10 42.80 -22.51
CA ILE A 5 1.03 42.49 -21.61
C ILE A 5 0.51 42.27 -20.19
N LEU A 6 -0.47 43.07 -19.75
CA LEU A 6 -1.13 42.92 -18.45
C LEU A 6 -1.91 41.61 -18.35
N LEU A 7 -2.59 41.19 -19.42
CA LEU A 7 -3.31 39.93 -19.44
C LEU A 7 -2.35 38.73 -19.35
N LEU A 8 -1.23 38.80 -20.07
CA LEU A 8 -0.20 37.76 -20.07
C LEU A 8 0.46 37.60 -18.69
N THR A 9 0.79 38.70 -18.01
CA THR A 9 1.42 38.65 -16.69
C THR A 9 0.48 38.08 -15.63
N VAL A 10 -0.81 38.43 -15.68
CA VAL A 10 -1.82 37.85 -14.79
C VAL A 10 -1.97 36.35 -15.05
N PHE A 11 -2.04 35.93 -16.31
CA PHE A 11 -2.16 34.52 -16.67
C PHE A 11 -0.95 33.70 -16.19
N LEU A 12 0.27 34.20 -16.39
CA LEU A 12 1.49 33.54 -15.90
C LEU A 12 1.55 33.48 -14.36
N ALA A 13 1.01 34.48 -13.66
CA ALA A 13 1.00 34.49 -12.20
C ALA A 13 -0.01 33.48 -11.60
N VAL A 14 -1.09 33.16 -12.32
CA VAL A 14 -2.14 32.23 -11.84
C VAL A 14 -1.83 30.78 -12.22
N LEU A 15 -1.03 30.54 -13.27
CA LEU A 15 -0.66 29.20 -13.73
C LEU A 15 -0.07 28.28 -12.64
N PRO A 16 0.82 28.75 -11.72
CA PRO A 16 1.38 27.92 -10.65
C PRO A 16 0.34 27.53 -9.60
N LEU A 17 -0.72 28.32 -9.41
CA LEU A 17 -1.80 28.01 -8.47
C LEU A 17 -2.71 26.89 -8.97
N LEU A 18 -2.69 26.60 -10.27
CA LEU A 18 -3.43 25.48 -10.87
C LEU A 18 -2.64 24.17 -10.83
N ALA A 19 -1.37 24.20 -10.43
CA ALA A 19 -0.57 23.00 -10.25
C ALA A 19 -0.96 22.32 -8.93
N ILE A 20 -1.99 21.46 -8.97
CA ILE A 20 -2.23 20.50 -7.89
C ILE A 20 -1.16 19.41 -8.04
N PRO A 21 -0.25 19.22 -7.07
CA PRO A 21 0.64 18.09 -7.12
C PRO A 21 -0.21 16.83 -7.06
N ALA A 22 -0.13 16.00 -8.09
CA ALA A 22 -0.61 14.63 -8.03
C ALA A 22 0.33 13.88 -7.09
N ILE A 23 0.14 14.07 -5.78
CA ILE A 23 0.69 13.17 -4.76
C ILE A 23 -0.08 11.87 -4.99
N GLY A 24 0.47 11.01 -5.84
CA GLY A 24 -0.01 9.67 -6.00
C GLY A 24 -0.11 9.07 -4.61
N ARG A 25 -1.29 8.57 -4.23
CA ARG A 25 -1.43 7.67 -3.08
C ARG A 25 -0.67 6.38 -3.42
N GLY A 26 0.65 6.44 -3.46
CA GLY A 26 1.48 5.27 -3.29
C GLY A 26 1.29 4.82 -1.85
N PHE A 27 1.10 3.52 -1.65
CA PHE A 27 1.28 2.96 -0.32
C PHE A 27 2.68 3.36 0.15
N PRO A 28 2.83 3.92 1.37
CA PRO A 28 4.13 4.39 1.82
C PRO A 28 5.14 3.25 1.68
N ASP A 29 6.23 3.48 0.95
CA ASP A 29 7.26 2.47 0.66
C ASP A 29 7.71 1.80 1.97
N GLY A 30 7.72 0.46 1.97
CA GLY A 30 8.11 -0.28 3.16
C GLY A 30 7.12 -0.19 4.34
N ALA A 31 5.93 0.40 4.18
CA ALA A 31 4.96 0.49 5.27
C ALA A 31 4.45 -0.88 5.70
N ARG A 32 4.22 -1.00 7.01
CA ARG A 32 3.57 -2.14 7.65
C ARG A 32 2.22 -1.72 8.18
N GLU A 33 1.16 -2.28 7.62
CA GLU A 33 -0.20 -2.05 8.09
C GLU A 33 -0.81 -3.34 8.66
N PRO A 34 -1.61 -3.27 9.73
CA PRO A 34 -2.34 -4.43 10.19
C PRO A 34 -3.34 -4.92 9.12
N ILE A 35 -3.47 -6.24 8.98
CA ILE A 35 -4.52 -6.83 8.14
C ILE A 35 -5.88 -6.43 8.74
N LYS A 36 -6.70 -5.76 7.92
CA LYS A 36 -8.00 -5.23 8.36
C LYS A 36 -9.03 -6.34 8.59
N ASP A 37 -9.03 -7.34 7.71
CA ASP A 37 -9.90 -8.50 7.81
C ASP A 37 -9.06 -9.77 7.80
N VAL A 38 -8.88 -10.37 8.97
CA VAL A 38 -8.19 -11.65 9.13
C VAL A 38 -9.04 -12.85 8.72
N GLN A 39 -10.36 -12.64 8.57
CA GLN A 39 -11.30 -13.66 8.12
C GLN A 39 -11.42 -13.70 6.59
N ASP A 40 -10.75 -12.79 5.88
CA ASP A 40 -10.60 -12.84 4.43
C ASP A 40 -10.11 -14.23 3.97
N VAL A 41 -10.75 -14.76 2.93
CA VAL A 41 -10.52 -16.12 2.43
C VAL A 41 -9.06 -16.32 2.02
N HIS A 42 -8.41 -15.31 1.44
CA HIS A 42 -7.01 -15.39 1.04
C HIS A 42 -6.07 -15.38 2.24
N VAL A 43 -6.37 -14.58 3.27
CA VAL A 43 -5.58 -14.54 4.52
C VAL A 43 -5.65 -15.87 5.24
N ARG A 44 -6.85 -16.44 5.43
CA ARG A 44 -7.01 -17.75 6.08
C ARG A 44 -6.36 -18.87 5.28
N ARG A 45 -6.49 -18.86 3.95
CA ARG A 45 -5.85 -19.85 3.08
C ARG A 45 -4.33 -19.79 3.15
N ALA A 46 -3.75 -18.59 3.18
CA ALA A 46 -2.31 -18.43 3.37
C ALA A 46 -1.86 -19.03 4.72
N ALA A 47 -2.57 -18.73 5.81
CA ALA A 47 -2.25 -19.27 7.12
C ALA A 47 -2.37 -20.82 7.19
N GLN A 48 -3.40 -21.39 6.56
CA GLN A 48 -3.58 -22.85 6.46
C GLN A 48 -2.40 -23.51 5.73
N LEU A 49 -1.92 -22.91 4.64
CA LEU A 49 -0.77 -23.43 3.90
C LEU A 49 0.50 -23.43 4.76
N VAL A 50 0.72 -22.39 5.57
CA VAL A 50 1.87 -22.35 6.49
C VAL A 50 1.79 -23.46 7.53
N VAL A 51 0.62 -23.71 8.12
CA VAL A 51 0.44 -24.81 9.08
C VAL A 51 0.69 -26.17 8.41
N LEU A 52 0.17 -26.37 7.20
CA LEU A 52 0.40 -27.59 6.42
C LEU A 52 1.89 -27.82 6.13
N GLU A 53 2.59 -26.79 5.69
CA GLU A 53 4.01 -26.89 5.34
C GLU A 53 4.89 -27.07 6.59
N PHE A 54 4.53 -26.43 7.71
CA PHE A 54 5.16 -26.67 9.00
C PHE A 54 4.98 -28.12 9.45
N ASN A 55 3.76 -28.65 9.36
CA ASN A 55 3.47 -30.05 9.69
C ASN A 55 4.31 -31.01 8.85
N LYS A 56 4.37 -30.79 7.53
CA LYS A 56 5.18 -31.58 6.60
C LYS A 56 6.67 -31.54 6.93
N LYS A 57 7.20 -30.37 7.29
CA LYS A 57 8.64 -30.18 7.56
C LYS A 57 9.08 -30.78 8.91
N ASN A 58 8.19 -30.78 9.91
CA ASN A 58 8.54 -31.15 11.28
C ASN A 58 7.93 -32.47 11.75
N ASP A 59 7.22 -33.20 10.88
CA ASP A 59 6.47 -34.42 11.21
C ASP A 59 5.49 -34.20 12.39
N THR A 60 4.65 -33.17 12.24
CA THR A 60 3.64 -32.79 13.25
C THR A 60 2.24 -32.74 12.65
N TYR A 61 1.22 -32.67 13.52
CA TYR A 61 -0.20 -32.74 13.14
C TYR A 61 -1.00 -31.57 13.73
N LEU A 62 -0.49 -30.35 13.60
CA LEU A 62 -1.21 -29.15 14.03
C LEU A 62 -2.47 -28.94 13.20
N ILE A 63 -3.57 -28.58 13.87
CA ILE A 63 -4.83 -28.23 13.22
C ILE A 63 -4.91 -26.71 13.17
N PHE A 64 -5.17 -26.16 11.98
CA PHE A 64 -5.42 -24.74 11.84
C PHE A 64 -6.77 -24.37 12.49
N GLU A 65 -6.74 -23.45 13.46
CA GLU A 65 -7.93 -22.94 14.15
C GLU A 65 -8.37 -21.60 13.55
N ASP A 66 -7.59 -20.54 13.77
CA ASP A 66 -7.92 -19.19 13.30
C ASP A 66 -6.69 -18.29 13.14
N VAL A 67 -6.87 -17.12 12.50
CA VAL A 67 -5.87 -16.06 12.40
C VAL A 67 -6.20 -14.94 13.39
N ALA A 68 -5.41 -14.83 14.46
CA ALA A 68 -5.63 -13.79 15.47
C ALA A 68 -5.26 -12.37 14.99
N ARG A 69 -4.19 -12.25 14.18
CA ARG A 69 -3.67 -10.97 13.66
C ARG A 69 -2.66 -11.21 12.54
N GLY A 70 -2.42 -10.18 11.73
CA GLY A 70 -1.32 -10.14 10.78
C GLY A 70 -0.98 -8.73 10.33
N LYS A 71 0.11 -8.59 9.58
CA LYS A 71 0.52 -7.33 8.97
C LYS A 71 0.80 -7.54 7.49
N ILE A 72 0.39 -6.58 6.67
CA ILE A 72 0.78 -6.47 5.27
C ILE A 72 2.03 -5.60 5.22
N GLN A 73 3.05 -6.09 4.52
CA GLN A 73 4.25 -5.34 4.21
C GLN A 73 4.17 -4.91 2.75
N TYR A 74 4.17 -3.60 2.51
CA TYR A 74 4.32 -3.10 1.15
C TYR A 74 5.78 -3.22 0.71
N PRO A 75 6.04 -3.50 -0.58
CA PRO A 75 7.40 -3.52 -1.11
C PRO A 75 8.12 -2.21 -0.80
N ASP A 76 9.40 -2.29 -0.43
CA ASP A 76 10.28 -1.13 -0.39
C ASP A 76 10.94 -1.02 -1.77
N LEU A 77 10.48 -0.06 -2.57
CA LEU A 77 10.95 0.14 -3.94
C LEU A 77 12.40 0.67 -3.99
N ASN A 78 13.01 1.02 -2.84
CA ASN A 78 14.37 1.54 -2.77
C ASN A 78 15.41 0.48 -2.37
N ASN A 79 15.00 -0.78 -2.20
CA ASN A 79 15.85 -1.85 -1.67
C ASN A 79 15.72 -3.17 -2.45
N VAL A 80 15.49 -3.07 -3.77
CA VAL A 80 15.44 -4.20 -4.72
C VAL A 80 16.71 -4.25 -5.54
#